data_AF-F4FYC0-F1
#
_entry.id   AF-F4FYC0-F1
#
_cell.length_a   1.000
_cell.length_b   1.000
_cell.length_c   1.000
_cell.angle_alpha   90.00
_cell.angle_beta   90.00
_cell.angle_gamma   90.00
#
_symmetry.space_group_name_H-M   'P 1'
#
loop_
_entity.id
_entity.type
_entity.pdbx_description
1 polymer ?
#
loop_
_entity_poly.entity_id
_entity_poly.type
_entity_poly.pdbx_seq_one_letter_code
_entity_poly.pdbx_strand_id
1 'polypeptide(L)'
;MKGYVYGSVARGDVKPNSDVDVIVPSPNIIWLDLIDADHKFIIQATPNSTPKAYIALDSEERKVISFPLAELKPSEEEFYRFGGIIDKNQLIKGIRIPGINKDLELIIPNEVGHEAIPLEGNEDLAVKLTGVSITTILQRERLLNRRKEKGRTGTFLSYVLRPEESIQSAVRDLFKENKFFRRKIDRLGNKR
;
A
#
# COMPACT_ATOMS: atom_id res chain seq x y z
N MET A 1 -12.92 1.10 12.76
CA MET A 1 -11.98 0.87 11.64
C MET A 1 -11.96 2.11 10.77
N LYS A 2 -10.80 2.56 10.29
CA LYS A 2 -10.68 3.69 9.36
C LYS A 2 -9.93 3.24 8.10
N GLY A 3 -10.46 3.60 6.93
CA GLY A 3 -9.81 3.39 5.64
C GLY A 3 -9.30 4.71 5.08
N TYR A 4 -8.24 4.62 4.29
CA TYR A 4 -7.58 5.75 3.64
C TYR A 4 -7.35 5.43 2.18
N VAL A 5 -7.52 6.41 1.31
CA VAL A 5 -7.16 6.31 -0.10
C VAL A 5 -5.74 6.79 -0.27
N TYR A 6 -4.94 6.11 -1.08
CA TYR A 6 -3.59 6.56 -1.40
C TYR A 6 -3.30 6.50 -2.90
N GLY A 7 -2.20 7.11 -3.32
CA GLY A 7 -1.78 7.09 -4.72
C GLY A 7 -2.46 8.18 -5.56
N SER A 8 -2.75 7.86 -6.83
CA SER A 8 -3.18 8.88 -7.81
C SER A 8 -4.48 9.58 -7.42
N VAL A 9 -5.40 8.89 -6.75
CA VAL A 9 -6.65 9.49 -6.27
C VAL A 9 -6.39 10.51 -5.15
N ALA A 10 -5.43 10.24 -4.26
CA ALA A 10 -5.09 11.14 -3.16
C ALA A 10 -4.39 12.42 -3.65
N ARG A 11 -3.54 12.28 -4.68
CA ARG A 11 -2.79 13.39 -5.28
C ARG A 11 -3.58 14.15 -6.35
N GLY A 12 -4.50 13.48 -7.04
CA GLY A 12 -5.31 14.08 -8.10
C GLY A 12 -4.72 13.96 -9.51
N ASP A 13 -3.62 13.21 -9.70
CA ASP A 13 -3.03 12.86 -11.00
C ASP A 13 -3.65 11.57 -11.59
N VAL A 14 -4.99 11.48 -11.57
CA VAL A 14 -5.74 10.29 -12.02
C VAL A 14 -5.74 10.20 -13.55
N LYS A 15 -5.47 9.00 -14.08
CA LYS A 15 -5.53 8.65 -15.51
C LYS A 15 -6.67 7.63 -15.75
N PRO A 16 -7.14 7.42 -16.99
CA PRO A 16 -8.22 6.45 -17.27
C PRO A 16 -7.96 5.01 -16.79
N ASN A 17 -6.69 4.63 -16.65
CA ASN A 17 -6.24 3.34 -16.16
C ASN A 17 -5.65 3.40 -14.74
N SER A 18 -5.97 4.45 -13.97
CA SER A 18 -5.53 4.55 -12.57
C SER A 18 -6.29 3.57 -11.69
N ASP A 19 -5.53 2.91 -10.81
CA ASP A 19 -6.07 2.07 -9.75
C ASP A 19 -6.65 2.92 -8.61
N VAL A 20 -7.62 2.34 -7.89
CA VAL A 20 -8.22 2.89 -6.67
C VAL A 20 -7.82 1.99 -5.50
N ASP A 21 -6.78 2.43 -4.79
CA ASP A 21 -6.26 1.70 -3.64
C ASP A 21 -6.77 2.29 -2.32
N VAL A 22 -7.27 1.41 -1.45
CA VAL A 22 -7.64 1.70 -0.07
C VAL A 22 -6.75 0.91 0.87
N ILE A 23 -6.19 1.57 1.89
CA ILE A 23 -5.50 0.92 3.00
C ILE A 23 -6.33 1.06 4.28
N VAL A 24 -6.45 -0.04 5.03
CA VAL A 24 -7.03 -0.08 6.38
C VAL A 24 -5.93 -0.48 7.37
N PRO A 25 -5.18 0.48 7.96
CA PRO A 25 -4.00 0.17 8.78
C PRO A 25 -4.33 -0.59 10.07
N SER A 26 -5.50 -0.34 10.65
CA SER A 26 -6.01 -1.00 11.85
C SER A 26 -7.26 -1.81 11.49
N PRO A 27 -7.09 -3.01 10.90
CA PRO A 27 -8.19 -3.79 10.37
C PRO A 27 -9.02 -4.44 11.47
N ASN A 28 -10.32 -4.55 11.23
CA ASN A 28 -11.12 -5.61 11.83
C ASN A 28 -11.34 -6.67 10.75
N ILE A 29 -10.58 -7.77 10.83
CA ILE A 29 -10.52 -8.79 9.77
C ILE A 29 -11.89 -9.43 9.56
N ILE A 30 -12.68 -9.65 10.62
CA ILE A 30 -14.01 -10.25 10.51
C ILE A 30 -14.92 -9.38 9.65
N TRP A 31 -14.95 -8.07 9.91
CA TRP A 31 -15.76 -7.14 9.11
C TRP A 31 -15.26 -7.01 7.66
N LEU A 32 -13.94 -6.99 7.47
CA LEU A 32 -13.36 -6.92 6.12
C LEU A 32 -13.65 -8.20 5.32
N ASP A 33 -13.69 -9.35 5.97
CA ASP A 33 -14.03 -10.63 5.34
C ASP A 33 -15.46 -10.71 4.81
N LEU A 34 -16.37 -9.87 5.31
CA LEU A 34 -17.77 -9.83 4.86
C LEU A 34 -17.99 -8.93 3.64
N ILE A 35 -16.95 -8.24 3.17
CA ILE A 35 -17.04 -7.41 1.96
C ILE A 35 -17.21 -8.32 0.75
N ASP A 36 -18.23 -8.04 -0.05
CA ASP A 36 -18.44 -8.67 -1.35
C ASP A 36 -17.27 -8.33 -2.28
N ALA A 37 -16.60 -9.36 -2.78
CA ALA A 37 -15.31 -9.25 -3.44
C ALA A 37 -15.23 -10.26 -4.58
N ASP A 38 -14.52 -9.88 -5.65
CA ASP A 38 -14.23 -10.79 -6.75
C ASP A 38 -13.31 -11.93 -6.27
N HIS A 39 -12.22 -11.57 -5.58
CA HIS A 39 -11.35 -12.51 -4.91
C HIS A 39 -10.54 -11.83 -3.80
N LYS A 40 -9.95 -12.67 -2.94
CA LYS A 40 -9.10 -12.25 -1.82
C LYS A 40 -7.75 -12.92 -1.92
N PHE A 41 -6.70 -12.24 -1.49
CA PHE A 41 -5.35 -12.80 -1.51
C PHE A 41 -4.46 -12.22 -0.42
N ILE A 42 -3.42 -12.97 -0.07
CA ILE A 42 -2.39 -12.57 0.90
C ILE A 42 -1.06 -12.50 0.18
N ILE A 43 -0.38 -11.36 0.31
CA ILE A 43 0.96 -11.15 -0.24
C ILE A 43 1.94 -10.86 0.89
N GLN A 44 3.12 -11.48 0.77
CA GLN A 44 4.33 -11.05 1.45
C GLN A 44 5.41 -10.82 0.39
N ALA A 45 5.76 -9.55 0.15
CA ALA A 45 6.68 -9.17 -0.93
C ALA A 45 8.09 -9.74 -0.75
N THR A 46 8.59 -9.75 0.49
CA THR A 46 9.88 -10.34 0.88
C THR A 46 9.76 -11.04 2.24
N PRO A 47 10.66 -11.98 2.59
CA PRO A 47 10.65 -12.63 3.92
C PRO A 47 10.68 -11.67 5.12
N ASN A 48 11.10 -10.41 4.88
CA ASN A 48 11.20 -9.38 5.89
C ASN A 48 10.05 -8.36 5.85
N SER A 49 9.24 -8.31 4.81
CA SER A 49 8.06 -7.43 4.72
C SER A 49 6.93 -7.91 5.62
N THR A 50 6.08 -6.97 6.05
CA THR A 50 4.83 -7.29 6.74
C THR A 50 3.83 -7.84 5.73
N PRO A 51 3.30 -9.08 5.94
CA PRO A 51 2.25 -9.64 5.10
C PRO A 51 1.01 -8.75 5.12
N LYS A 52 0.34 -8.65 3.97
CA LYS A 52 -0.91 -7.91 3.82
C LYS A 52 -1.94 -8.80 3.15
N ALA A 53 -3.19 -8.66 3.59
CA ALA A 53 -4.34 -9.20 2.88
C ALA A 53 -4.89 -8.12 1.95
N TYR A 54 -5.47 -8.58 0.86
CA TYR A 54 -6.04 -7.78 -0.21
C TYR A 54 -7.41 -8.35 -0.56
N ILE A 55 -8.35 -7.45 -0.79
CA ILE A 55 -9.72 -7.72 -1.22
C ILE A 55 -9.88 -6.95 -2.54
N ALA A 56 -9.92 -7.68 -3.65
CA ALA A 56 -10.16 -7.11 -4.96
C ALA A 56 -11.66 -7.06 -5.23
N LEU A 57 -12.15 -5.89 -5.68
CA LEU A 57 -13.57 -5.68 -5.99
C LEU A 57 -13.88 -5.87 -7.48
N ASP A 58 -12.86 -6.17 -8.29
CA ASP A 58 -12.96 -6.47 -9.70
C ASP A 58 -11.83 -7.44 -10.11
N SER A 59 -12.05 -8.18 -11.20
CA SER A 59 -11.13 -9.21 -11.69
C SER A 59 -9.80 -8.67 -12.21
N GLU A 60 -9.69 -7.37 -12.49
CA GLU A 60 -8.46 -6.71 -12.93
C GLU A 60 -7.65 -6.14 -11.77
N GLU A 61 -8.12 -6.29 -10.53
CA GLU A 61 -7.52 -5.73 -9.32
C GLU A 61 -7.35 -4.19 -9.39
N ARG A 62 -8.23 -3.47 -10.12
CA ARG A 62 -8.17 -2.00 -10.21
C ARG A 62 -8.76 -1.29 -9.01
N LYS A 63 -9.59 -1.99 -8.22
CA LYS A 63 -10.19 -1.47 -6.98
C LYS A 63 -9.88 -2.43 -5.86
N VAL A 64 -8.96 -2.03 -4.99
CA VAL A 64 -8.40 -2.94 -3.99
C VAL A 64 -8.45 -2.32 -2.61
N ILE A 65 -8.95 -3.10 -1.65
CA ILE A 65 -8.84 -2.80 -0.22
C ILE A 65 -7.73 -3.70 0.33
N SER A 66 -6.70 -3.08 0.91
CA SER A 66 -5.59 -3.78 1.53
C SER A 66 -5.51 -3.50 3.03
N PHE A 67 -4.96 -4.44 3.79
CA PHE A 67 -4.69 -4.24 5.20
C PHE A 67 -3.55 -5.13 5.70
N PRO A 68 -2.77 -4.67 6.68
CA PRO A 68 -1.65 -5.43 7.20
C PRO A 68 -2.13 -6.52 8.16
N LEU A 69 -1.46 -7.68 8.12
CA LEU A 69 -1.72 -8.81 9.02
C LEU A 69 -0.82 -8.78 10.27
N ALA A 70 0.12 -7.84 10.33
CA ALA A 70 0.94 -7.53 11.49
C ALA A 70 1.23 -6.02 11.54
N GLU A 71 1.87 -5.53 12.60
CA GLU A 71 2.27 -4.13 12.70
C GLU A 71 3.16 -3.72 11.51
N LEU A 72 2.84 -2.60 10.87
CA LEU A 72 3.66 -2.05 9.80
C LEU A 72 4.95 -1.49 10.38
N LYS A 73 6.05 -1.63 9.64
CA LYS A 73 7.26 -0.87 9.98
C LYS A 73 7.07 0.60 9.62
N PRO A 74 7.82 1.52 10.25
CA PRO A 74 7.80 2.94 9.88
C PRO A 74 7.99 3.18 8.37
N SER A 75 8.93 2.49 7.72
CA SER A 75 9.16 2.62 6.27
C SER A 75 8.06 2.02 5.38
N GLU A 76 7.23 1.13 5.93
CA GLU A 76 6.03 0.60 5.26
C GLU A 76 4.83 1.53 5.45
N GLU A 77 4.74 2.25 6.56
CA GLU A 77 3.75 3.33 6.73
C GLU A 77 4.10 4.54 5.85
N GLU A 78 5.38 4.92 5.82
CA GLU A 78 5.90 5.99 4.97
C GLU A 78 5.67 5.72 3.49
N PHE A 79 5.51 4.47 3.06
CA PHE A 79 5.15 4.15 1.68
C PHE A 79 3.81 4.80 1.27
N TYR A 80 2.82 4.79 2.15
CA TYR A 80 1.52 5.38 1.84
C TYR A 80 1.61 6.90 1.81
N ARG A 81 2.40 7.51 2.71
CA ARG A 81 2.70 8.96 2.65
C ARG A 81 3.51 9.34 1.42
N PHE A 82 4.46 8.51 1.01
CA PHE A 82 5.26 8.68 -0.21
C PHE A 82 4.35 8.81 -1.41
N GLY A 83 3.35 7.95 -1.55
CA GLY A 83 2.36 8.04 -2.63
C GLY A 83 1.29 9.11 -2.44
N GLY A 84 1.25 9.81 -1.31
CA GLY A 84 0.09 10.60 -0.86
C GLY A 84 -1.02 9.70 -0.30
N ILE A 85 -1.45 9.96 0.94
CA ILE A 85 -2.57 9.29 1.62
C ILE A 85 -3.58 10.29 2.20
N ILE A 86 -4.87 10.11 1.91
CA ILE A 86 -5.97 10.95 2.45
C ILE A 86 -7.06 10.11 3.10
N ASP A 87 -7.75 10.70 4.07
CA ASP A 87 -8.91 10.08 4.71
C ASP A 87 -10.23 10.37 3.96
N LYS A 88 -11.31 9.72 4.42
CA LYS A 88 -12.66 9.88 3.85
C LYS A 88 -13.14 11.34 3.87
N ASN A 89 -12.85 12.09 4.94
CA ASN A 89 -13.32 13.47 5.07
C ASN A 89 -12.60 14.39 4.08
N GLN A 90 -11.28 14.22 3.93
CA GLN A 90 -10.49 14.92 2.94
C GLN A 90 -10.97 14.61 1.52
N LEU A 91 -11.25 13.34 1.23
CA LEU A 91 -11.77 12.92 -0.08
C LEU A 91 -13.11 13.57 -0.41
N ILE A 92 -14.07 13.57 0.53
CA ILE A 92 -15.39 14.22 0.36
C ILE A 92 -15.25 15.73 0.13
N LYS A 93 -14.30 16.37 0.81
CA LYS A 93 -14.00 17.80 0.65
C LYS A 93 -13.21 18.13 -0.62
N GLY A 94 -12.88 17.14 -1.46
CA GLY A 94 -12.08 17.34 -2.66
C GLY A 94 -10.61 17.70 -2.38
N ILE A 95 -10.12 17.50 -1.16
CA ILE A 95 -8.73 17.82 -0.80
C ILE A 95 -7.80 16.88 -1.57
N ARG A 96 -6.72 17.45 -2.10
CA ARG A 96 -5.60 16.73 -2.70
C ARG A 96 -4.33 17.08 -1.93
N ILE A 97 -3.38 16.15 -1.90
CA ILE A 97 -2.12 16.33 -1.17
C ILE A 97 -0.91 16.00 -2.04
N PRO A 98 0.27 16.54 -1.72
CA PRO A 98 1.49 16.15 -2.40
C PRO A 98 1.82 14.67 -2.22
N GLY A 99 2.52 14.12 -3.20
CA GLY A 99 3.04 12.76 -3.16
C GLY A 99 3.82 12.43 -4.44
N ILE A 100 4.53 11.32 -4.42
CA ILE A 100 5.39 10.88 -5.52
C ILE A 100 4.69 9.75 -6.27
N ASN A 101 4.58 9.89 -7.60
CA ASN A 101 3.96 8.89 -8.44
C ASN A 101 4.95 7.76 -8.83
N LYS A 102 4.47 6.75 -9.56
CA LYS A 102 5.28 5.59 -9.99
C LYS A 102 6.36 5.94 -11.01
N ASP A 103 6.23 7.09 -11.65
CA ASP A 103 7.14 7.58 -12.67
C ASP A 103 8.31 8.38 -12.06
N LEU A 104 8.33 8.54 -10.73
CA LEU A 104 9.27 9.34 -9.94
C LEU A 104 9.09 10.85 -10.12
N GLU A 105 7.84 11.28 -10.26
CA GLU A 105 7.48 12.69 -10.25
C GLU A 105 6.82 13.02 -8.91
N LEU A 106 7.28 14.10 -8.27
CA LEU A 106 6.62 14.72 -7.14
C LEU A 106 5.45 15.56 -7.68
N ILE A 107 4.24 15.12 -7.36
CA ILE A 107 2.99 15.76 -7.72
C ILE A 107 2.62 16.76 -6.62
N ILE A 108 2.40 18.00 -7.02
CA ILE A 108 2.04 19.12 -6.14
C ILE A 108 0.68 19.65 -6.62
N PRO A 109 -0.42 19.32 -5.91
CA PRO A 109 -1.76 19.77 -6.31
C PRO A 109 -1.90 21.29 -6.22
N ASN A 110 -2.65 21.88 -7.14
CA ASN A 110 -3.00 23.31 -7.17
C ASN A 110 -4.47 23.50 -7.58
N GLU A 111 -4.95 24.75 -7.65
CA GLU A 111 -6.36 25.05 -7.90
C GLU A 111 -6.88 24.59 -9.27
N VAL A 112 -5.99 24.46 -10.26
CA VAL A 112 -6.34 24.10 -11.64
C VAL A 112 -5.94 22.66 -12.02
N GLY A 113 -5.33 21.92 -11.09
CA GLY A 113 -4.81 20.58 -11.33
C GLY A 113 -3.62 20.25 -10.43
N HIS A 114 -2.45 20.04 -11.03
CA HIS A 114 -1.21 19.78 -10.31
C HIS A 114 0.01 20.20 -11.14
N GLU A 115 1.11 20.48 -10.45
CA GLU A 115 2.44 20.50 -11.02
C GLU A 115 3.11 19.15 -10.79
N ALA A 116 3.91 18.71 -11.76
CA ALA A 116 4.73 17.50 -11.66
C ALA A 116 6.19 17.90 -11.84
N ILE A 117 7.02 17.63 -10.85
CA ILE A 117 8.45 17.88 -10.91
C ILE A 117 9.23 16.57 -10.73
N PRO A 118 10.38 16.40 -11.41
CA PRO A 118 11.20 15.21 -11.21
C PRO A 118 11.61 15.07 -9.74
N LEU A 119 11.55 13.87 -9.19
CA LEU A 119 12.03 13.60 -7.84
C LEU A 119 13.55 13.79 -7.75
N GLU A 120 14.28 13.36 -8.78
CA GLU A 120 15.74 13.48 -8.86
C GLU A 120 16.14 14.96 -8.77
N GLY A 121 16.98 15.28 -7.78
CA GLY A 121 17.42 16.64 -7.47
C GLY A 121 16.40 17.50 -6.71
N ASN A 122 15.23 16.96 -6.37
CA ASN A 122 14.18 17.62 -5.58
C ASN A 122 13.79 16.83 -4.32
N GLU A 123 14.67 15.96 -3.82
CA GLU A 123 14.39 15.04 -2.72
C GLU A 123 14.10 15.80 -1.42
N ASP A 124 14.81 16.89 -1.15
CA ASP A 124 14.59 17.75 0.02
C ASP A 124 13.20 18.40 0.00
N LEU A 125 12.76 18.84 -1.18
CA LEU A 125 11.41 19.37 -1.37
C LEU A 125 10.37 18.27 -1.15
N ALA A 126 10.63 17.07 -1.64
CA ALA A 126 9.76 15.92 -1.42
C ALA A 126 9.65 15.54 0.06
N VAL A 127 10.76 15.53 0.82
CA VAL A 127 10.74 15.33 2.29
C VAL A 127 9.84 16.37 2.95
N LYS A 128 10.05 17.65 2.61
CA LYS A 128 9.29 18.77 3.20
C LYS A 128 7.79 18.67 2.93
N LEU A 129 7.38 18.31 1.71
CA LEU A 129 5.97 18.28 1.31
C LEU A 129 5.24 17.01 1.74
N THR A 130 5.90 15.86 1.73
CA THR A 130 5.26 14.57 2.02
C THR A 130 5.41 14.13 3.48
N GLY A 131 6.36 14.70 4.22
CA GLY A 131 6.70 14.27 5.58
C GLY A 131 7.32 12.87 5.62
N VAL A 132 7.86 12.37 4.51
CA VAL A 132 8.55 11.08 4.40
C VAL A 132 10.03 11.28 4.65
N SER A 133 10.66 10.35 5.37
CA SER A 133 12.11 10.40 5.59
C SER A 133 12.90 10.34 4.28
N ILE A 134 14.01 11.10 4.21
CA ILE A 134 14.92 11.07 3.06
C ILE A 134 15.40 9.64 2.75
N THR A 135 15.63 8.83 3.79
CA THR A 135 16.01 7.44 3.64
C THR A 135 14.96 6.63 2.89
N THR A 136 13.67 6.79 3.21
CA THR A 136 12.61 6.09 2.49
C THR A 136 12.47 6.61 1.07
N ILE A 137 12.58 7.92 0.84
CA ILE A 137 12.53 8.49 -0.53
C ILE A 137 13.61 7.86 -1.41
N LEU A 138 14.87 7.93 -0.99
CA LEU A 138 16.01 7.38 -1.76
C LEU A 138 15.91 5.86 -1.93
N GLN A 139 15.39 5.13 -0.93
CA GLN A 139 15.16 3.68 -1.07
C GLN A 139 14.08 3.37 -2.11
N ARG A 140 12.98 4.14 -2.13
CA ARG A 140 11.87 3.94 -3.06
C ARG A 140 12.25 4.33 -4.48
N GLU A 141 12.97 5.43 -4.64
CA GLU A 141 13.54 5.86 -5.90
C GLU A 141 14.41 4.76 -6.53
N ARG A 142 15.44 4.29 -5.78
CA ARG A 142 16.31 3.18 -6.22
C ARG A 142 15.52 1.93 -6.61
N LEU A 143 14.49 1.60 -5.83
CA LEU A 143 13.66 0.41 -6.07
C LEU A 143 12.83 0.56 -7.35
N LEU A 144 12.24 1.73 -7.61
CA LEU A 144 11.45 2.00 -8.81
C LEU A 144 12.34 2.06 -10.06
N ASN A 145 13.51 2.71 -9.99
CA ASN A 145 14.48 2.73 -11.09
C ASN A 145 14.96 1.33 -11.45
N ARG A 146 15.33 0.52 -10.43
CA ARG A 146 15.72 -0.88 -10.66
C ARG A 146 14.61 -1.70 -11.31
N ARG A 147 13.33 -1.42 -11.02
CA ARG A 147 12.19 -2.08 -11.67
C ARG A 147 12.03 -1.67 -13.13
N LYS A 148 12.29 -0.40 -13.47
CA LYS A 148 12.28 0.07 -14.87
C LYS A 148 13.41 -0.61 -15.67
N GLU A 149 14.59 -0.77 -15.10
CA GLU A 149 15.76 -1.39 -15.77
C GLU A 149 15.68 -2.92 -15.86
N LYS A 150 15.36 -3.60 -14.76
CA LYS A 150 15.50 -5.07 -14.61
C LYS A 150 14.18 -5.82 -14.53
N GLY A 151 13.06 -5.10 -14.60
CA GLY A 151 11.71 -5.66 -14.39
C GLY A 151 11.37 -5.88 -12.91
N ARG A 152 10.16 -6.41 -12.67
CA ARG A 152 9.67 -6.70 -11.32
C ARG A 152 10.32 -7.98 -10.80
N THR A 153 10.88 -7.95 -9.60
CA THR A 153 11.22 -9.18 -8.87
C THR A 153 9.93 -9.88 -8.44
N GLY A 154 9.90 -11.22 -8.52
CA GLY A 154 8.79 -12.02 -8.04
C GLY A 154 8.45 -11.74 -6.56
N THR A 155 7.18 -11.90 -6.23
CA THR A 155 6.69 -11.81 -4.85
C THR A 155 7.12 -13.06 -4.07
N PHE A 156 7.67 -12.89 -2.86
CA PHE A 156 8.12 -14.03 -2.04
C PHE A 156 6.98 -15.02 -1.70
N LEU A 157 5.80 -14.51 -1.37
CA LEU A 157 4.61 -15.30 -1.10
C LEU A 157 3.38 -14.61 -1.67
N SER A 158 2.61 -15.35 -2.45
CA SER A 158 1.28 -14.97 -2.92
C SER A 158 0.35 -16.15 -2.67
N TYR A 159 -0.73 -15.92 -1.95
CA TYR A 159 -1.73 -16.93 -1.62
C TYR A 159 -3.11 -16.37 -1.99
N VAL A 160 -3.72 -16.92 -3.04
CA VAL A 160 -5.08 -16.57 -3.44
C VAL A 160 -6.04 -17.47 -2.65
N LEU A 161 -7.02 -16.85 -1.99
CA LEU A 161 -7.99 -17.56 -1.17
C LEU A 161 -9.02 -18.25 -2.05
N ARG A 162 -9.52 -19.40 -1.58
CA ARG A 162 -10.71 -20.03 -2.18
C ARG A 162 -11.97 -19.18 -1.86
N PRO A 163 -13.04 -19.27 -2.67
CA PRO A 163 -14.26 -18.47 -2.45
C PRO A 163 -14.84 -18.59 -1.03
N GLU A 164 -14.85 -19.79 -0.46
CA GLU A 164 -15.39 -20.08 0.89
C GLU A 164 -14.37 -19.89 2.02
N GLU A 165 -13.13 -19.55 1.68
CA GLU A 165 -12.04 -19.45 2.65
C GLU A 165 -12.00 -18.07 3.28
N SER A 166 -12.00 -18.03 4.61
CA SER A 166 -11.82 -16.79 5.35
C SER A 166 -10.35 -16.39 5.44
N ILE A 167 -10.08 -15.08 5.56
CA ILE A 167 -8.71 -14.58 5.75
C ILE A 167 -8.09 -15.16 7.02
N GLN A 168 -8.86 -15.37 8.10
CA GLN A 168 -8.30 -15.97 9.32
C GLN A 168 -7.89 -17.44 9.11
N SER A 169 -8.63 -18.20 8.29
CA SER A 169 -8.24 -19.58 7.94
C SER A 169 -6.96 -19.58 7.12
N ALA A 170 -6.91 -18.78 6.06
CA ALA A 170 -5.72 -18.65 5.22
C ALA A 170 -4.48 -18.23 6.03
N VAL A 171 -4.62 -17.26 6.95
CA VAL A 171 -3.55 -16.85 7.86
C VAL A 171 -3.07 -18.00 8.73
N ARG A 172 -3.99 -18.82 9.27
CA ARG A 172 -3.65 -19.96 10.12
C ARG A 172 -2.87 -21.03 9.35
N ASP A 173 -3.24 -21.30 8.11
CA ASP A 173 -2.58 -22.30 7.28
C ASP A 173 -1.18 -21.81 6.85
N LEU A 174 -1.08 -20.56 6.38
CA LEU A 174 0.20 -19.91 6.08
C LEU A 174 1.13 -19.84 7.30
N PHE A 175 0.58 -19.62 8.49
CA PHE A 175 1.33 -19.62 9.74
C PHE A 175 1.95 -21.00 10.05
N LYS A 176 1.22 -22.10 9.78
CA LYS A 176 1.73 -23.47 9.98
C LYS A 176 2.79 -23.84 8.95
N GLU A 177 2.63 -23.40 7.72
CA GLU A 177 3.46 -23.86 6.59
C GLU A 177 4.71 -23.00 6.36
N ASN A 178 4.64 -21.69 6.59
CA ASN A 178 5.71 -20.77 6.23
C ASN A 178 6.36 -20.09 7.45
N LYS A 179 7.62 -20.47 7.74
CA LYS A 179 8.39 -19.93 8.88
C LYS A 179 8.58 -18.40 8.84
N PHE A 180 8.70 -17.81 7.65
CA PHE A 180 8.93 -16.36 7.50
C PHE A 180 7.66 -15.57 7.71
N PHE A 181 6.53 -16.09 7.23
CA PHE A 181 5.21 -15.58 7.52
C PHE A 181 4.92 -15.64 9.03
N ARG A 182 5.08 -16.83 9.63
CA ARG A 182 4.93 -17.07 11.07
C ARG A 182 5.70 -16.05 11.92
N ARG A 183 6.99 -15.88 11.64
CA ARG A 183 7.87 -14.94 12.35
C ARG A 183 7.36 -13.49 12.33
N LYS A 184 6.58 -13.10 11.31
CA LYS A 184 6.00 -11.75 11.21
C LYS A 184 4.72 -11.62 12.02
N ILE A 185 3.88 -12.65 12.02
CA ILE A 185 2.65 -12.68 12.81
C ILE A 185 2.97 -12.79 14.32
N ASP A 186 3.94 -13.62 14.71
CA ASP A 186 4.28 -13.89 16.12
C ASP A 186 4.85 -12.69 16.89
N ARG A 187 5.41 -11.69 16.20
CA ARG A 187 5.90 -10.46 16.88
C ARG A 187 4.81 -9.70 17.64
N LEU A 188 3.54 -10.05 17.45
CA LEU A 188 2.39 -9.57 18.21
C LEU A 188 2.19 -10.29 19.56
N GLY A 189 2.67 -11.53 19.72
CA GLY A 189 2.45 -12.34 20.93
C GLY A 189 3.43 -12.07 22.07
N ASN A 190 4.64 -11.59 21.75
CA ASN A 190 5.73 -11.40 22.72
C ASN A 190 5.89 -9.95 23.22
N LYS A 191 4.92 -9.05 22.96
CA LYS A 191 4.80 -7.73 23.60
C LYS A 191 3.75 -7.75 24.73
N ARG A 192 3.80 -8.78 25.59
CA ARG A 192 3.09 -8.78 26.88
C ARG A 192 4.10 -8.64 28.00
#